data_AF-A0A0S7WI95-F1
#
_entry.id   AF-A0A0S7WI95-F1
#
_cell.length_a   1.000
_cell.length_b   1.000
_cell.length_c   1.000
_cell.angle_alpha   90.00
_cell.angle_beta   90.00
_cell.angle_gamma   90.00
#
_symmetry.space_group_name_H-M   'P 1'
#
loop_
_entity.id
_entity.type
_entity.pdbx_description
1 polymer ?
#
loop_
_entity_poly.entity_id
_entity_poly.type
_entity_poly.pdbx_seq_one_letter_code
_entity_poly.pdbx_strand_id
1 'polypeptide(L)'
;MKEAITAGGNVQPGDQVDIVAIFALDKDADVSAALAVVAPGGDSVVTPFGTDRNLTVTLLQDVAILAVGQSLAKSEEETSTRVTTPETDAEGRPKAKSVTLEVTPEQAQLLALADEYAVLRLSVRPFGDEGPLGIAPMMTAFE
;
A
#
# COMPACT_ATOMS: atom_id res chain seq x y z
N MET A 1 -3.50 -4.85 14.31
CA MET A 1 -3.50 -3.94 13.16
C MET A 1 -2.05 -3.58 12.83
N LYS A 2 -1.56 -3.98 11.66
CA LYS A 2 -0.17 -3.73 11.24
C LYS A 2 -0.23 -2.64 10.17
N GLU A 3 0.02 -1.41 10.60
CA GLU A 3 -0.17 -0.20 9.82
C GLU A 3 0.85 -0.13 8.66
N ALA A 4 0.37 0.23 7.46
CA ALA A 4 1.23 0.52 6.32
C ALA A 4 1.83 1.92 6.48
N ILE A 5 3.08 1.98 6.96
CA ILE A 5 3.84 3.23 7.09
C ILE A 5 4.38 3.61 5.71
N THR A 6 3.70 4.50 5.00
CA THR A 6 4.30 5.24 3.88
C THR A 6 4.84 6.57 4.42
N ALA A 7 5.97 7.03 3.88
CA ALA A 7 6.59 8.27 4.32
C ALA A 7 5.62 9.45 4.13
N GLY A 8 5.08 9.98 5.22
CA GLY A 8 4.02 11.00 5.23
C GLY A 8 4.39 12.37 4.65
N GLY A 9 5.46 12.47 3.88
CA GLY A 9 5.79 13.65 3.09
C GLY A 9 5.34 13.59 1.62
N ASN A 10 4.95 12.42 1.10
CA ASN A 10 4.79 12.19 -0.34
C ASN A 10 3.36 11.90 -0.80
N VAL A 11 2.37 11.99 0.09
CA VAL A 11 0.97 11.68 -0.22
C VAL A 11 0.08 12.78 0.33
N GLN A 12 -0.78 13.33 -0.51
CA GLN A 12 -1.66 14.46 -0.22
C GLN A 12 -3.12 14.14 -0.59
N PRO A 13 -4.09 14.82 0.04
CA PRO A 13 -5.46 14.82 -0.46
C PRO A 13 -5.50 15.24 -1.93
N GLY A 14 -6.23 14.49 -2.74
CA GLY A 14 -6.28 14.65 -4.20
C GLY A 14 -5.33 13.74 -4.97
N ASP A 15 -4.34 13.12 -4.33
CA ASP A 15 -3.51 12.11 -4.98
C ASP A 15 -4.31 10.83 -5.24
N GLN A 16 -3.95 10.13 -6.31
CA GLN A 16 -4.50 8.82 -6.67
C GLN A 16 -3.54 7.71 -6.23
N VAL A 17 -4.10 6.62 -5.71
CA VAL A 17 -3.34 5.45 -5.27
C VAL A 17 -3.94 4.15 -5.81
N ASP A 18 -3.05 3.18 -6.00
CA ASP A 18 -3.40 1.78 -6.14
C ASP A 18 -3.27 1.06 -4.80
N ILE A 19 -4.15 0.08 -4.60
CA ILE A 19 -4.17 -0.75 -3.40
C ILE A 19 -3.75 -2.15 -3.79
N VAL A 20 -2.63 -2.58 -3.25
CA VAL A 20 -2.04 -3.90 -3.49
C VAL A 20 -2.17 -4.73 -2.22
N ALA A 21 -2.72 -5.92 -2.33
CA ALA A 21 -2.83 -6.87 -1.24
C ALA A 21 -1.80 -7.98 -1.40
N ILE A 22 -1.14 -8.31 -0.29
CA ILE A 22 -0.19 -9.42 -0.20
C ILE A 22 -0.76 -10.45 0.75
N PHE A 23 -1.18 -11.58 0.20
CA PHE A 23 -1.71 -12.73 0.94
C PHE A 23 -0.58 -13.72 1.19
N ALA A 24 -0.38 -14.09 2.46
CA ALA A 24 0.47 -15.22 2.81
C ALA A 24 -0.32 -16.51 2.61
N LEU A 25 0.19 -17.42 1.79
CA LEU A 25 -0.47 -18.67 1.46
C LEU A 25 0.26 -19.85 2.09
N ASP A 26 -0.52 -20.80 2.59
CA ASP A 26 0.04 -22.07 3.02
C ASP A 26 0.65 -22.84 1.84
N LYS A 27 1.66 -23.66 2.14
CA LYS A 27 2.41 -24.46 1.15
C LYS A 27 1.52 -25.41 0.35
N ASP A 28 0.43 -25.85 0.97
CA ASP A 28 -0.52 -26.81 0.38
C ASP A 28 -1.82 -26.15 -0.13
N ALA A 29 -1.96 -24.82 -0.01
CA ALA A 29 -3.15 -24.13 -0.47
C ALA A 29 -3.36 -24.27 -1.99
N ASP A 30 -4.54 -24.70 -2.42
CA ASP A 30 -4.93 -24.64 -3.83
C ASP A 30 -5.38 -23.23 -4.17
N VAL A 31 -4.56 -22.53 -4.96
CA VAL A 31 -4.82 -21.16 -5.38
C VAL A 31 -5.33 -21.05 -6.80
N SER A 32 -5.54 -22.18 -7.49
CA SER A 32 -5.93 -22.21 -8.90
C SER A 32 -7.26 -21.48 -9.13
N ALA A 33 -8.23 -21.70 -8.25
CA ALA A 33 -9.53 -21.03 -8.30
C ALA A 33 -9.42 -19.54 -7.97
N ALA A 34 -8.60 -19.16 -6.98
CA ALA A 34 -8.38 -17.76 -6.63
C ALA A 34 -7.71 -17.01 -7.79
N LEU A 35 -6.68 -17.61 -8.40
CA LEU A 35 -5.96 -17.07 -9.56
C LEU A 35 -6.88 -16.83 -10.76
N ALA A 36 -7.82 -17.74 -11.01
CA ALA A 36 -8.80 -17.60 -12.10
C ALA A 36 -9.75 -16.40 -11.88
N VAL A 37 -10.01 -16.03 -10.62
CA VAL A 37 -10.82 -14.86 -10.27
C VAL A 37 -10.02 -13.57 -10.40
N VAL A 38 -8.76 -13.55 -9.98
CA VAL A 38 -7.92 -12.33 -10.01
C VAL A 38 -7.21 -12.08 -11.34
N ALA A 39 -7.11 -13.09 -12.21
CA ALA A 39 -6.60 -12.97 -13.58
C ALA A 39 -7.59 -13.60 -14.58
N PRO A 40 -8.77 -12.98 -14.79
CA PRO A 40 -9.79 -13.47 -15.71
C PRO A 40 -9.27 -13.32 -17.16
N GLY A 41 -8.62 -14.37 -17.67
CA GLY A 41 -7.96 -14.35 -18.97
C GLY A 41 -6.75 -15.28 -19.06
N GLY A 42 -6.30 -15.84 -17.94
CA GLY A 42 -5.11 -16.69 -17.91
C GLY A 42 -3.81 -15.89 -18.08
N ASP A 43 -3.85 -14.60 -17.76
CA ASP A 43 -2.66 -13.75 -17.80
C ASP A 43 -1.59 -14.32 -16.86
N SER A 44 -0.36 -14.32 -17.35
CA SER A 44 0.73 -15.12 -16.78
C SER A 44 1.04 -14.68 -15.35
N VAL A 45 0.70 -15.52 -14.37
CA VAL A 45 1.13 -15.32 -12.99
C VAL A 45 2.63 -15.47 -12.94
N VAL A 46 3.30 -14.36 -12.63
CA VAL A 46 4.76 -14.33 -12.51
C VAL A 46 5.13 -15.06 -11.23
N THR A 47 5.84 -16.18 -11.37
CA THR A 47 6.28 -17.03 -10.26
C THR A 47 7.80 -16.99 -10.10
N PRO A 48 8.36 -16.15 -9.23
CA PRO A 48 9.74 -16.31 -8.81
C PRO A 48 9.90 -17.47 -7.80
N PHE A 49 11.07 -18.10 -7.84
CA PHE A 49 11.46 -19.32 -7.11
C PHE A 49 11.41 -19.18 -5.57
N GLY A 50 11.06 -20.25 -4.83
CA GLY A 50 11.08 -20.33 -3.36
C GLY A 50 10.06 -21.34 -2.77
N THR A 51 9.91 -21.41 -1.43
CA THR A 51 8.96 -22.34 -0.76
C THR A 51 7.80 -21.68 -0.01
N ASP A 52 7.91 -20.42 0.45
CA ASP A 52 6.82 -19.70 1.12
C ASP A 52 6.06 -18.81 0.15
N ARG A 53 4.82 -19.18 -0.21
CA ARG A 53 4.06 -18.51 -1.28
C ARG A 53 3.34 -17.27 -0.78
N ASN A 54 3.68 -16.11 -1.32
CA ASN A 54 2.91 -14.89 -1.18
C ASN A 54 2.23 -14.56 -2.51
N LEU A 55 0.91 -14.39 -2.50
CA LEU A 55 0.14 -13.91 -3.64
C LEU A 55 -0.07 -12.41 -3.50
N THR A 56 0.44 -11.66 -4.48
CA THR A 56 0.31 -10.21 -4.58
C THR A 56 -0.69 -9.88 -5.69
N VAL A 57 -1.74 -9.14 -5.35
CA VAL A 57 -2.79 -8.74 -6.28
C VAL A 57 -3.11 -7.26 -6.11
N THR A 58 -3.29 -6.54 -7.21
CA THR A 58 -3.86 -5.18 -7.17
C THR A 58 -5.38 -5.29 -7.01
N LEU A 59 -5.90 -4.88 -5.84
CA LEU A 59 -7.33 -4.97 -5.53
C LEU A 59 -8.13 -3.82 -6.14
N LEU A 60 -7.62 -2.60 -5.95
CA LEU A 60 -8.23 -1.37 -6.46
C LEU A 60 -7.16 -0.53 -7.13
N GLN A 61 -7.58 0.16 -8.17
CA GLN A 61 -6.77 1.10 -8.90
C GLN A 61 -7.44 2.46 -8.93
N ASP A 62 -6.63 3.51 -9.05
CA ASP A 62 -7.12 4.88 -9.24
C ASP A 62 -8.09 5.32 -8.11
N VAL A 63 -7.67 5.10 -6.87
CA VAL A 63 -8.45 5.49 -5.69
C VAL A 63 -7.96 6.84 -5.18
N ALA A 64 -8.85 7.83 -5.13
CA ALA A 64 -8.50 9.17 -4.65
C ALA A 64 -8.36 9.21 -3.13
N ILE A 65 -7.39 10.00 -2.65
CA ILE A 65 -7.20 10.28 -1.24
C ILE A 65 -7.98 11.52 -0.84
N LEU A 66 -8.82 11.38 0.19
CA LEU A 66 -9.64 12.47 0.71
C LEU A 66 -8.96 13.17 1.89
N ALA A 67 -8.23 12.43 2.72
CA ALA A 67 -7.56 12.98 3.89
C ALA A 67 -6.35 12.13 4.28
N VAL A 68 -5.36 12.77 4.91
CA VAL A 68 -4.20 12.08 5.49
C VAL A 68 -4.13 12.45 6.98
N GLY A 69 -4.30 11.45 7.84
CA GLY A 69 -4.13 11.58 9.27
C GLY A 69 -2.66 11.51 9.65
N GLN A 70 -2.09 12.64 10.06
CA GLN A 70 -0.69 12.74 10.46
C GLN A 70 -0.56 13.03 11.95
N SER A 71 0.41 12.39 12.59
CA SER A 71 0.77 12.74 13.96
C SER A 71 1.84 13.82 13.90
N LEU A 72 1.48 15.04 14.26
CA LEU A 72 2.46 16.09 14.51
C LEU A 72 3.18 15.72 15.81
N ALA A 73 4.44 15.31 15.73
CA ALA A 73 5.29 15.29 16.90
C ALA A 73 5.37 16.76 17.38
N LYS A 74 4.96 17.01 18.62
CA LYS A 74 4.99 18.35 19.21
C LYS A 74 6.46 18.75 19.31
N SER A 75 6.91 19.65 18.45
CA SER A 75 8.20 20.32 18.59
C SER A 75 8.14 21.12 19.89
N GLU A 76 8.88 20.67 20.91
CA GLU A 76 9.07 21.44 22.13
C GLU A 76 9.94 22.65 21.77
N GLU A 77 9.35 23.84 21.78
CA GLU A 77 10.09 25.09 21.84
C GLU A 77 10.65 25.25 23.25
N GLU A 78 11.96 25.05 23.43
CA GLU A 78 12.73 25.72 24.48
C GLU A 78 14.00 26.37 23.91
N THR A 79 13.93 27.69 23.76
CA THR A 79 14.96 28.69 24.11
C THR A 79 16.43 28.41 23.77
N SER A 80 16.93 29.14 22.76
CA SER A 80 18.26 29.79 22.67
C SER A 80 19.50 29.00 23.14
N THR A 81 20.32 28.51 22.21
CA THR A 81 21.77 28.80 22.15
C THR A 81 22.32 28.39 20.78
N ARG A 82 23.03 29.33 20.14
CA ARG A 82 23.74 29.21 18.87
C ARG A 82 24.91 28.21 18.98
N VAL A 83 24.86 27.08 18.28
CA VAL A 83 26.06 26.32 17.84
C VAL A 83 25.81 25.74 16.44
N THR A 84 26.78 25.93 15.58
CA THR A 84 26.82 25.54 14.16
C THR A 84 27.18 24.06 13.99
N THR A 85 26.26 23.27 13.44
CA THR A 85 26.58 21.98 12.78
C THR A 85 25.56 21.75 11.66
N PRO A 86 25.97 21.53 10.40
CA PRO A 86 25.05 21.10 9.35
C PRO A 86 24.99 19.57 9.40
N GLU A 87 24.23 19.02 10.35
CA GLU A 87 23.84 17.61 10.31
C GLU A 87 22.48 17.48 9.62
N THR A 88 22.40 16.46 8.79
CA THR A 88 21.40 16.30 7.74
C THR A 88 20.18 15.61 8.35
N ASP A 89 19.48 16.30 9.25
CA ASP A 89 18.37 15.71 9.99
C ASP A 89 17.08 15.82 9.18
N ALA A 90 16.81 14.76 8.43
CA ALA A 90 15.51 14.43 7.85
C ALA A 90 14.45 14.07 8.92
N GLU A 91 14.52 14.64 10.11
CA GLU A 91 13.70 14.29 11.29
C GLU A 91 12.43 15.12 11.46
N GLY A 92 12.15 16.04 10.51
CA GLY A 92 10.94 16.85 10.52
C GLY A 92 9.77 16.29 9.70
N ARG A 93 9.88 15.12 9.05
CA ARG A 93 8.80 14.62 8.17
C ARG A 93 7.71 13.93 9.00
N PRO A 94 6.48 14.49 9.08
CA PRO A 94 5.40 13.83 9.79
C PRO A 94 5.14 12.46 9.17
N LYS A 95 5.18 11.40 9.99
CA LYS A 95 4.78 10.07 9.55
C LYS A 95 3.26 10.04 9.46
N ALA A 96 2.72 9.83 8.26
CA ALA A 96 1.30 9.61 8.07
C ALA A 96 0.91 8.30 8.78
N LYS A 97 -0.10 8.36 9.64
CA LYS A 97 -0.61 7.21 10.39
C LYS A 97 -1.83 6.59 9.72
N SER A 98 -2.65 7.40 9.06
CA SER A 98 -3.85 6.93 8.37
C SER A 98 -4.16 7.74 7.12
N VAL A 99 -4.92 7.15 6.21
CA VAL A 99 -5.39 7.77 4.97
C VAL A 99 -6.88 7.47 4.83
N THR A 100 -7.66 8.44 4.38
CA THR A 100 -9.08 8.28 4.02
C THR A 100 -9.18 8.23 2.50
N LEU A 101 -9.90 7.23 1.99
CA LEU A 101 -9.99 6.91 0.57
C LEU A 101 -11.42 7.14 0.04
N GLU A 102 -11.53 7.59 -1.20
CA GLU A 102 -12.79 7.65 -1.94
C GLU A 102 -13.10 6.27 -2.54
N VAL A 103 -13.98 5.51 -1.89
CA VAL A 103 -14.34 4.16 -2.30
C VAL A 103 -15.85 3.98 -2.38
N THR A 104 -16.31 3.11 -3.28
CA THR A 104 -17.71 2.68 -3.32
C THR A 104 -18.02 1.69 -2.19
N PRO A 105 -19.30 1.46 -1.84
CA PRO A 105 -19.67 0.46 -0.84
C PRO A 105 -19.14 -0.95 -1.15
N GLU A 106 -19.17 -1.37 -2.41
CA GLU A 106 -18.66 -2.68 -2.85
C GLU A 106 -17.13 -2.77 -2.67
N GLN A 107 -16.42 -1.69 -3.02
CA GLN A 107 -14.98 -1.60 -2.84
C GLN A 107 -14.60 -1.61 -1.35
N ALA A 108 -15.37 -0.91 -0.50
CA ALA A 108 -15.15 -0.90 0.95
C ALA A 108 -15.32 -2.30 1.57
N GLN A 109 -16.30 -3.08 1.11
CA GLN A 109 -16.48 -4.47 1.54
C GLN A 109 -15.29 -5.35 1.15
N LEU A 110 -14.80 -5.20 -0.09
CA LEU A 110 -13.61 -5.92 -0.56
C LEU A 110 -12.37 -5.57 0.27
N LEU A 111 -12.15 -4.29 0.55
CA LEU A 111 -11.03 -3.83 1.36
C LEU A 111 -11.13 -4.31 2.81
N ALA A 112 -12.32 -4.30 3.41
CA ALA A 112 -12.53 -4.81 4.76
C ALA A 112 -12.21 -6.31 4.86
N LEU A 113 -12.58 -7.09 3.84
CA LEU A 113 -12.22 -8.50 3.75
C LEU A 113 -10.70 -8.66 3.60
N ALA A 114 -10.08 -7.88 2.71
CA ALA A 114 -8.66 -7.99 2.47
C ALA A 114 -7.81 -7.55 3.67
N ASP A 115 -8.25 -6.59 4.48
CA ASP A 115 -7.55 -6.17 5.71
C ASP A 115 -7.46 -7.30 6.76
N GLU A 116 -8.44 -8.19 6.79
CA GLU A 116 -8.45 -9.35 7.71
C GLU A 116 -7.45 -10.43 7.29
N TYR A 117 -7.24 -10.62 5.98
CA TYR A 117 -6.50 -11.76 5.43
C TYR A 117 -5.19 -11.41 4.70
N ALA A 118 -4.91 -10.12 4.48
CA ALA A 118 -3.76 -9.67 3.71
C ALA A 118 -3.06 -8.48 4.37
N VAL A 119 -1.82 -8.25 3.94
CA VAL A 119 -1.15 -6.97 4.18
C VAL A 119 -1.45 -6.04 3.02
N LEU A 120 -2.15 -4.94 3.30
CA LEU A 120 -2.46 -3.90 2.32
C LEU A 120 -1.29 -2.92 2.16
N ARG A 121 -1.00 -2.55 0.91
CA ARG A 121 0.01 -1.55 0.53
C ARG A 121 -0.63 -0.53 -0.40
N LEU A 122 -0.29 0.73 -0.18
CA LEU A 122 -0.69 1.84 -1.05
C LEU A 122 0.49 2.21 -1.95
N SER A 123 0.23 2.35 -3.24
CA SER A 123 1.18 2.83 -4.25
C SER A 123 0.64 4.10 -4.88
N VAL A 124 1.39 5.20 -4.82
CA VAL A 124 0.98 6.47 -5.42
C VAL A 124 1.13 6.40 -6.94
N ARG A 125 0.10 6.88 -7.66
CA ARG A 125 0.15 7.01 -9.11
C ARG A 125 0.86 8.30 -9.52
N PRO A 126 1.67 8.28 -10.59
CA PRO A 126 2.14 9.49 -11.21
C PRO A 126 0.98 10.36 -11.69
N PHE A 127 1.14 11.68 -11.61
CA PHE A 127 0.13 12.60 -12.15
C PHE A 127 -0.06 12.39 -13.65
N GLY A 128 -1.31 12.26 -14.09
CA GLY A 128 -1.68 12.01 -15.49
C GLY A 128 -1.73 10.54 -15.90
N ASP A 129 -1.55 9.61 -14.95
CA ASP A 129 -1.75 8.17 -15.17
C ASP A 129 -3.18 7.74 -14.81
N GLU A 130 -4.13 8.11 -15.66
CA GLU A 130 -5.58 7.99 -15.43
C GLU A 130 -6.17 6.66 -15.95
N GLY A 131 -5.33 5.72 -16.39
CA GLY A 131 -5.77 4.47 -17.02
C GLY A 131 -5.75 3.27 -16.08
N PRO A 132 -6.76 2.37 -16.12
CA PRO A 132 -6.62 1.07 -15.48
C PRO A 132 -5.52 0.28 -16.18
N LEU A 133 -4.50 -0.10 -15.42
CA LEU A 133 -3.40 -0.92 -15.90
C LEU A 133 -3.78 -2.39 -15.70
N GLY A 134 -3.69 -3.19 -16.77
CA GLY A 134 -3.83 -4.65 -16.71
C GLY A 134 -2.65 -5.29 -15.99
N ILE A 135 -2.56 -5.10 -14.67
CA ILE A 135 -1.47 -5.64 -13.86
C ILE A 135 -1.80 -7.08 -13.50
N ALA A 136 -1.07 -8.03 -14.08
CA ALA A 136 -1.18 -9.43 -13.72
C ALA A 136 -0.76 -9.66 -12.25
N PRO A 137 -1.45 -10.54 -11.52
CA PRO A 137 -1.05 -10.89 -10.16
C PRO A 137 0.33 -11.56 -10.15
N MET A 138 1.08 -11.32 -9.09
CA MET A 138 2.42 -11.88 -8.90
C MET A 138 2.43 -12.83 -7.71
N MET A 139 3.02 -14.01 -7.86
CA MET A 139 3.13 -14.97 -6.77
C MET A 139 4.59 -15.23 -6.46
N THR A 140 5.11 -14.59 -5.42
CA THR A 140 6.50 -14.77 -5.01
C THR A 140 6.63 -15.91 -4.03
N ALA A 141 7.71 -16.67 -4.11
CA ALA A 141 8.08 -17.55 -3.03
C ALA A 141 9.35 -17.05 -2.33
N PHE A 142 9.33 -16.89 -1.01
CA PHE A 142 10.52 -16.51 -0.23
C PHE A 142 11.22 -17.78 0.30
N GLU A 143 12.55 -17.71 0.45
CA GLU A 143 13.45 -18.78 0.94
C GLU A 143 13.73 -18.63 2.44
#